data_AF-A0A1F7JM07-F1
#
_entry.id   AF-A0A1F7JM07-F1
#
_cell.length_a   1.000
_cell.length_b   1.000
_cell.length_c   1.000
_cell.angle_alpha   90.00
_cell.angle_beta   90.00
_cell.angle_gamma   90.00
#
_symmetry.space_group_name_H-M   'P 1'
#
loop_
_entity.id
_entity.type
_entity.pdbx_description
1 polymer ?
#
loop_
_entity_poly.entity_id
_entity_poly.type
_entity_poly.pdbx_seq_one_letter_code
_entity_poly.pdbx_strand_id
1 'polypeptide(L)'
;MINKCFQCGICCRLFLINLSEDEYRSGKYKTQLEEFDIIDDFHKAIEYGANILKQKTNGSCIYLEGSKCNIHKTRPQVCREFFCTSNLKKFRYMIEQIEKKRTILEKK
;
A
#
# COMPACT_ATOMS: atom_id res chain seq x y z
N MET A 1 3.78 16.35 -15.62
CA MET A 1 3.51 15.48 -14.44
C MET A 1 4.51 14.34 -14.48
N ILE A 2 5.25 14.09 -13.39
CA ILE A 2 6.22 12.98 -13.35
C ILE A 2 5.50 11.75 -12.80
N ASN A 3 5.07 10.82 -13.66
CA ASN A 3 4.42 9.58 -13.23
C ASN A 3 5.48 8.54 -12.81
N LYS A 4 6.29 8.89 -11.81
CA LYS A 4 7.40 8.05 -11.33
C LYS A 4 7.32 7.89 -9.82
N CYS A 5 7.43 6.64 -9.37
CA CYS A 5 7.69 6.34 -7.97
C CYS A 5 9.19 6.43 -7.70
N PHE A 6 9.59 7.22 -6.70
CA PHE A 6 10.99 7.39 -6.29
C PHE A 6 11.46 6.36 -5.26
N GLN A 7 10.62 5.34 -4.96
CA GLN A 7 10.89 4.32 -3.94
C GLN A 7 11.34 4.90 -2.59
N CYS A 8 10.74 6.01 -2.15
CA CYS A 8 11.05 6.62 -0.84
C CYS A 8 10.38 5.90 0.34
N GLY A 9 9.45 4.99 0.07
CA GLY A 9 8.79 4.15 1.08
C GLY A 9 7.76 4.87 1.96
N ILE A 10 7.54 6.17 1.79
CA ILE A 10 6.61 6.93 2.65
C ILE A 10 5.17 6.40 2.53
N CYS A 11 4.69 6.16 1.31
CA CYS A 11 3.34 5.57 1.12
C CYS A 11 3.23 4.18 1.77
N CYS A 12 4.28 3.36 1.69
CA CYS A 12 4.35 2.06 2.35
C CYS A 12 4.31 2.14 3.88
N ARG A 13 4.62 3.30 4.47
CA ARG A 13 4.53 3.54 5.94
C ARG A 13 3.20 4.15 6.36
N LEU A 14 2.43 4.73 5.45
CA LEU A 14 1.25 5.54 5.77
C LEU A 14 -0.06 4.86 5.42
N PHE A 15 -0.10 4.03 4.38
CA PHE A 15 -1.37 3.56 3.81
C PHE A 15 -1.51 2.05 3.86
N LEU A 16 -2.75 1.64 4.15
CA LEU A 16 -3.23 0.28 3.97
C LEU A 16 -3.58 0.08 2.49
N ILE A 17 -3.17 -1.06 1.93
CA ILE A 17 -3.29 -1.34 0.51
C ILE A 17 -4.30 -2.46 0.31
N ASN A 18 -5.48 -2.10 -0.18
CA ASN A 18 -6.49 -3.05 -0.62
C ASN A 18 -6.09 -3.67 -1.96
N LEU A 19 -6.15 -4.99 -2.05
CA LEU A 19 -6.03 -5.71 -3.30
C LEU A 19 -7.38 -5.72 -4.04
N SER A 20 -7.32 -5.76 -5.38
CA SER A 20 -8.49 -6.13 -6.18
C SER A 20 -8.82 -7.61 -6.00
N GLU A 21 -9.99 -8.04 -6.49
CA GLU A 21 -10.39 -9.45 -6.42
C GLU A 21 -9.36 -10.35 -7.10
N ASP A 22 -8.95 -10.01 -8.33
CA ASP A 22 -7.94 -10.78 -9.06
C ASP A 22 -6.60 -10.84 -8.32
N GLU A 23 -6.15 -9.71 -7.74
CA GLU A 23 -4.89 -9.65 -7.00
C GLU A 23 -4.95 -10.47 -5.70
N TYR A 24 -6.09 -10.44 -5.00
CA TYR A 24 -6.34 -11.24 -3.80
C TYR A 24 -6.39 -12.73 -4.11
N ARG A 25 -7.23 -13.14 -5.07
CA ARG A 25 -7.40 -14.54 -5.49
C ARG A 25 -6.15 -15.15 -6.10
N SER A 26 -5.25 -14.33 -6.67
CA SER A 26 -3.98 -14.83 -7.22
C SER A 26 -3.03 -15.43 -6.18
N GLY A 27 -3.22 -15.14 -4.88
CA GLY A 27 -2.31 -15.58 -3.80
C GLY A 27 -0.90 -14.99 -3.89
N LYS A 28 -0.65 -14.04 -4.81
CA LYS A 28 0.68 -13.48 -5.07
C LYS A 28 1.19 -12.61 -3.91
N TYR A 29 0.29 -12.06 -3.11
CA TYR A 29 0.63 -11.14 -2.05
C TYR A 29 0.16 -11.65 -0.69
N LYS A 30 1.03 -11.56 0.31
CA LYS A 30 0.67 -11.68 1.71
C LYS A 30 -0.35 -10.66 2.15
N THR A 31 -1.45 -11.13 2.72
CA THR A 31 -2.54 -10.28 3.21
C THR A 31 -2.72 -10.39 4.72
N GLN A 32 -3.57 -9.52 5.25
CA GLN A 32 -4.05 -9.64 6.61
C GLN A 32 -4.84 -10.94 6.76
N LEU A 33 -4.73 -11.56 7.94
CA LEU A 33 -5.45 -12.77 8.31
C LEU A 33 -5.11 -14.02 7.47
N GLU A 34 -4.07 -13.98 6.63
CA GLU A 34 -3.62 -15.14 5.83
C GLU A 34 -3.29 -16.37 6.69
N GLU A 35 -2.93 -16.17 7.96
CA GLU A 35 -2.69 -17.24 8.94
C GLU A 35 -3.96 -17.98 9.40
N PHE A 36 -5.15 -17.47 9.11
CA PHE A 36 -6.45 -18.07 9.47
C PHE A 36 -7.17 -18.67 8.24
N ASP A 37 -6.39 -19.06 7.23
CA ASP A 37 -6.84 -19.47 5.90
C ASP A 37 -7.45 -18.33 5.05
N ILE A 38 -7.45 -18.55 3.73
CA ILE A 38 -8.01 -17.61 2.77
C ILE A 38 -9.52 -17.60 2.90
N ILE A 39 -10.11 -16.40 2.97
CA ILE A 39 -11.55 -16.22 2.87
C ILE A 39 -11.95 -16.34 1.40
N ASP A 40 -12.68 -17.40 1.03
CA ASP A 40 -13.08 -17.69 -0.35
C ASP A 40 -14.02 -16.63 -0.97
N ASP A 41 -14.86 -16.03 -0.13
CA ASP A 41 -15.76 -14.94 -0.50
C ASP A 41 -15.02 -13.60 -0.43
N PHE A 42 -14.79 -12.99 -1.59
CA PHE A 42 -14.07 -11.71 -1.67
C PHE A 42 -14.82 -10.55 -1.01
N HIS A 43 -16.16 -10.56 -1.00
CA HIS A 43 -16.93 -9.52 -0.30
C HIS A 43 -16.71 -9.59 1.21
N LYS A 44 -16.69 -10.80 1.78
CA LYS A 44 -16.32 -11.00 3.19
C LYS A 44 -14.86 -10.64 3.45
N ALA A 45 -13.97 -10.96 2.51
CA ALA A 45 -12.57 -10.57 2.61
C ALA A 45 -12.39 -9.04 2.68
N ILE A 46 -13.18 -8.28 1.92
CA ILE A 46 -13.21 -6.80 2.03
C ILE A 46 -13.78 -6.36 3.38
N GLU A 47 -14.91 -6.94 3.80
CA GLU A 47 -15.60 -6.56 5.05
C GLU A 47 -14.69 -6.72 6.27
N TYR A 48 -13.93 -7.82 6.32
CA TYR A 48 -12.99 -8.09 7.41
C TYR A 48 -11.59 -7.51 7.18
N GLY A 49 -11.34 -6.87 6.04
CA GLY A 49 -10.02 -6.35 5.68
C GLY A 49 -8.96 -7.42 5.38
N ALA A 50 -9.38 -8.67 5.15
CA ALA A 50 -8.50 -9.77 4.74
C ALA A 50 -7.88 -9.54 3.35
N ASN A 51 -8.46 -8.67 2.51
CA ASN A 51 -7.87 -8.29 1.21
C ASN A 51 -6.80 -7.19 1.32
N ILE A 52 -6.45 -6.73 2.53
CA ILE A 52 -5.43 -5.71 2.74
C ILE A 52 -4.06 -6.39 2.79
N LEU A 53 -3.05 -5.82 2.13
CA LEU A 53 -1.66 -6.29 2.27
C LEU A 53 -1.23 -6.34 3.73
N LYS A 54 -0.54 -7.41 4.13
CA LYS A 54 -0.01 -7.56 5.49
C LYS A 54 0.89 -6.38 5.88
N GLN A 55 0.87 -6.02 7.16
CA GLN A 55 1.78 -5.03 7.74
C GLN A 55 2.81 -5.70 8.67
N LYS A 56 3.97 -5.05 8.81
CA LYS A 56 4.96 -5.32 9.85
C LYS A 56 4.41 -4.86 11.20
N THR A 57 5.04 -5.30 12.28
CA THR A 57 4.70 -4.90 13.65
C THR A 57 4.72 -3.37 13.87
N ASN A 58 5.53 -2.64 13.11
CA ASN A 58 5.59 -1.17 13.14
C ASN A 58 4.53 -0.46 12.28
N GLY A 59 3.57 -1.20 11.73
CA GLY A 59 2.49 -0.67 10.89
C GLY A 59 2.86 -0.39 9.44
N SER A 60 4.13 -0.54 9.04
CA SER A 60 4.52 -0.41 7.63
C SER A 60 4.15 -1.64 6.81
N CYS A 61 3.93 -1.49 5.51
CA CYS A 61 3.68 -2.59 4.59
C CYS A 61 4.77 -3.68 4.71
N ILE A 62 4.36 -4.95 4.68
CA ILE A 62 5.25 -6.12 4.79
C ILE A 62 6.40 -6.10 3.75
N TYR A 63 6.16 -5.49 2.60
CA TYR A 63 7.09 -5.39 1.47
C TYR A 63 8.03 -4.17 1.51
N LEU A 64 7.99 -3.36 2.56
CA LEU A 64 8.93 -2.26 2.75
C LEU A 64 10.24 -2.78 3.34
N GLU A 65 11.33 -2.76 2.58
CA GLU A 65 12.67 -3.12 3.05
C GLU A 65 13.58 -1.89 3.11
N GLY A 66 14.08 -1.56 4.31
CA GLY A 66 14.68 -0.26 4.59
C GLY A 66 13.77 0.91 4.20
N SER A 67 14.11 1.60 3.11
CA SER A 67 13.32 2.68 2.50
C SER A 67 12.63 2.30 1.19
N LYS A 68 12.86 1.10 0.64
CA LYS A 68 12.45 0.71 -0.70
C LYS A 68 11.38 -0.38 -0.67
N CYS A 69 10.43 -0.30 -1.60
CA CYS A 69 9.48 -1.39 -1.84
C CYS A 69 10.20 -2.53 -2.59
N ASN A 70 10.28 -3.72 -2.00
CA ASN A 70 10.97 -4.86 -2.60
C ASN A 70 10.21 -5.44 -3.81
N ILE A 71 8.88 -5.38 -3.81
CA ILE A 71 8.01 -5.78 -4.94
C ILE A 71 7.74 -4.64 -5.92
N HIS A 72 8.56 -3.57 -5.97
CA HIS A 72 8.22 -2.36 -6.73
C HIS A 72 7.80 -2.63 -8.19
N LYS A 73 8.44 -3.56 -8.90
CA LYS A 73 8.09 -3.90 -10.29
C LYS A 73 6.74 -4.62 -10.40
N THR A 74 6.37 -5.39 -9.39
CA THR A 74 5.17 -6.23 -9.35
C THR A 74 4.15 -5.73 -8.32
N ARG A 75 4.28 -4.48 -7.84
CA ARG A 75 3.45 -3.90 -6.77
C ARG A 75 1.98 -3.87 -7.19
N PRO A 76 1.00 -3.97 -6.27
CA PRO A 76 -0.42 -3.98 -6.61
C PRO A 76 -0.89 -2.80 -7.46
N GLN A 77 -2.02 -2.96 -8.14
CA GLN A 77 -2.57 -1.97 -9.07
C GLN A 77 -2.69 -0.59 -8.43
N VAL A 78 -3.26 -0.51 -7.23
CA VAL A 78 -3.42 0.76 -6.50
C VAL A 78 -2.07 1.45 -6.21
N CYS A 79 -1.00 0.67 -5.98
CA CYS A 79 0.35 1.20 -5.82
C CYS A 79 1.01 1.60 -7.16
N ARG A 80 0.58 1.04 -8.29
CA ARG A 80 1.04 1.44 -9.63
C ARG A 80 0.40 2.75 -10.09
N GLU A 81 -0.86 2.95 -9.76
CA GLU A 81 -1.65 4.12 -10.14
C GLU A 81 -1.34 5.36 -9.31
N PHE A 82 -0.94 5.19 -8.06
CA PHE A 82 -0.65 6.31 -7.16
C PHE A 82 0.73 6.93 -7.41
N PHE A 83 0.76 8.24 -7.63
CA PHE A 83 1.98 9.05 -7.68
C PHE A 83 1.84 10.27 -6.77
N CYS A 84 2.91 10.60 -6.03
CA CYS A 84 2.92 11.75 -5.10
C CYS A 84 2.73 13.09 -5.82
N THR A 85 3.03 13.15 -7.12
CA THR A 85 2.89 14.33 -7.98
C THR A 85 1.59 14.31 -8.79
N SER A 86 0.64 13.43 -8.48
CA SER A 86 -0.64 13.34 -9.17
C SER A 86 -1.54 14.52 -8.80
N ASN A 87 -2.24 15.07 -9.79
CA ASN A 87 -3.26 16.12 -9.58
C ASN A 87 -4.69 15.56 -9.50
N LEU A 88 -4.86 14.23 -9.55
CA LEU A 88 -6.18 13.59 -9.47
C LEU A 88 -6.82 13.83 -8.10
N LYS A 89 -8.06 14.32 -8.09
CA LYS A 89 -8.82 14.64 -6.86
C LYS A 89 -8.89 13.45 -5.89
N LYS A 90 -9.00 12.21 -6.41
CA LYS A 90 -9.03 10.98 -5.60
C LYS A 90 -7.79 10.77 -4.73
N PHE A 91 -6.65 11.37 -5.07
CA PHE A 91 -5.38 11.22 -4.36
C PHE A 91 -5.01 12.43 -3.48
N ARG A 92 -5.82 13.49 -3.47
CA ARG A 92 -5.50 14.74 -2.77
C ARG A 92 -5.17 14.51 -1.29
N TYR A 93 -6.05 13.82 -0.57
CA TYR A 93 -5.85 13.53 0.86
C TYR A 93 -4.57 12.73 1.11
N MET A 94 -4.29 11.70 0.29
CA MET A 94 -3.09 10.90 0.42
C MET A 94 -1.82 11.74 0.24
N ILE A 95 -1.81 12.65 -0.75
CA ILE A 95 -0.67 13.54 -0.99
C ILE A 95 -0.47 14.48 0.20
N GLU A 96 -1.54 15.06 0.75
CA GLU A 96 -1.45 15.90 1.95
C GLU A 96 -0.83 15.17 3.15
N GLN A 97 -1.19 13.89 3.38
CA GLN A 97 -0.60 13.08 4.45
C GLN A 97 0.89 12.79 4.22
N ILE A 98 1.29 12.55 2.96
CA ILE A 98 2.70 12.36 2.61
C ILE A 98 3.51 13.62 2.89
N GLU A 99 3.03 14.79 2.46
CA GLU A 99 3.75 16.05 2.67
C GLU A 99 3.88 16.38 4.16
N LYS A 100 2.80 16.21 4.94
CA LYS A 100 2.85 16.33 6.40
C LYS A 100 3.92 15.41 7.01
N LYS A 101 3.99 14.16 6.55
CA LYS A 101 4.99 13.20 7.04
C LYS A 101 6.42 13.61 6.66
N ARG A 102 6.65 14.14 5.46
CA ARG A 102 7.96 14.65 5.04
C ARG A 102 8.44 15.79 5.92
N THR A 103 7.60 16.79 6.15
CA THR A 103 7.95 17.94 7.01
C THR A 103 8.29 17.50 8.44
N ILE A 104 7.64 16.46 8.98
CA ILE A 104 7.98 15.90 10.29
C ILE A 104 9.35 15.21 10.28
N LEU A 105 9.69 14.53 9.19
CA LEU A 105 10.98 13.83 9.04
C LEU A 105 12.15 14.80 8.81
N GLU A 106 11.93 15.91 8.12
CA GLU A 106 12.95 16.95 7.87
C GLU A 106 13.28 17.78 9.11
N LYS A 107 12.37 17.82 10.09
CA LYS A 107 12.55 18.54 11.35
C LYS A 107 13.20 17.69 12.46
N LYS A 108 13.48 16.41 12.18
CA LYS A 108 14.18 15.48 13.09
C LYS A 108 15.61 15.28 12.65
#